data_AF-A2DDM7-F1
#
_entry.id   AF-A2DDM7-F1
#
_cell.length_a   1.000
_cell.length_b   1.000
_cell.length_c   1.000
_cell.angle_alpha   90.00
_cell.angle_beta   90.00
_cell.angle_gamma   90.00
#
_symmetry.space_group_name_H-M   'P 1'
#
loop_
_entity.id
_entity.type
_entity.pdbx_description
1 polymer ?
#
loop_
_entity_poly.entity_id
_entity_poly.type
_entity_poly.pdbx_seq_one_letter_code
_entity_poly.pdbx_strand_id
1 'polypeptide(L)'
;MTNQENNYPIKQILKTLRLEKPKASCSPFVFFAKDKRKEVTESLKNQINEGNKEKMFQQVSAILGQMWKNVSPEEREYYEECSLYDKCRFKEEKRIYRQQFFKRLSEALQDGSIQPNQIDISIIPPIKHPRSAFMFFSRHIRPLLKVHGECDKPQAIGKPLSTMWNSLNESQRRPFVQLNIEDNERTQEDRLQSQEITAFK
;
A
#
# COMPACT_ATOMS: atom_id res chain seq x y z
N MET A 1 -5.92 -26.81 34.38
CA MET A 1 -5.89 -25.34 34.29
C MET A 1 -5.71 -24.98 32.83
N THR A 2 -6.79 -24.69 32.13
CA THR A 2 -6.77 -24.30 30.72
C THR A 2 -6.20 -22.88 30.61
N ASN A 3 -4.97 -22.75 30.11
CA ASN A 3 -4.43 -21.48 29.65
C ASN A 3 -5.29 -21.01 28.47
N GLN A 4 -6.32 -20.22 28.75
CA GLN A 4 -6.98 -19.43 27.74
C GLN A 4 -5.95 -18.40 27.27
N GLU A 5 -5.35 -18.65 26.11
CA GLU A 5 -4.60 -17.64 25.37
C GLU A 5 -5.54 -16.47 25.12
N ASN A 6 -5.50 -15.48 26.01
CA ASN A 6 -6.20 -14.22 25.88
C ASN A 6 -5.55 -13.44 24.72
N ASN A 7 -5.81 -13.87 23.49
CA ASN A 7 -5.38 -13.16 22.29
C ASN A 7 -6.13 -11.83 22.26
N TYR A 8 -5.43 -10.76 22.66
CA TYR A 8 -5.99 -9.42 22.69
C TYR A 8 -6.11 -8.94 21.23
N PRO A 9 -7.33 -8.73 20.71
CA PRO A 9 -7.52 -8.51 19.29
C PRO A 9 -6.80 -7.24 18.84
N ILE A 10 -6.13 -7.27 17.68
CA ILE A 10 -5.35 -6.16 17.09
C ILE A 10 -6.08 -4.81 17.16
N LYS A 11 -7.41 -4.81 16.98
CA LYS A 11 -8.24 -3.60 17.08
C LYS A 11 -8.14 -2.92 18.44
N GLN A 12 -8.09 -3.69 19.51
CA GLN A 12 -8.03 -3.19 20.88
C GLN A 12 -6.63 -2.66 21.21
N ILE A 13 -5.55 -3.32 20.74
CA ILE A 13 -4.18 -2.78 20.82
C ILE A 13 -4.12 -1.41 20.15
N LEU A 14 -4.60 -1.30 18.91
CA LEU A 14 -4.58 -0.02 18.18
C LEU A 14 -5.40 1.07 18.86
N LYS A 15 -6.50 0.71 19.52
CA LYS A 15 -7.31 1.62 20.33
C LYS A 15 -6.52 2.11 21.55
N THR A 16 -5.85 1.22 22.28
CA THR A 16 -4.98 1.57 23.42
C THR A 16 -3.84 2.49 22.97
N LEU A 17 -3.20 2.17 21.84
CA LEU A 17 -2.13 2.98 21.25
C LEU A 17 -2.63 4.30 20.65
N ARG A 18 -3.96 4.52 20.54
CA ARG A 18 -4.58 5.68 19.90
C ARG A 18 -4.05 5.91 18.48
N LEU A 19 -3.97 4.84 17.70
CA LEU A 19 -3.44 4.85 16.32
C LEU A 19 -4.53 4.51 15.31
N GLU A 20 -4.62 5.34 14.27
CA GLU A 20 -5.53 5.12 13.14
C GLU A 20 -4.76 4.64 11.92
N LYS A 21 -5.27 3.58 11.28
CA LYS A 21 -4.65 3.06 10.06
C LYS A 21 -4.88 4.03 8.91
N PRO A 22 -3.85 4.33 8.10
CA PRO A 22 -4.00 5.20 6.93
C PRO A 22 -4.94 4.56 5.92
N LYS A 23 -5.79 5.38 5.29
CA LYS A 23 -6.73 4.92 4.27
C LYS A 23 -5.96 4.55 3.01
N ALA A 24 -6.31 3.41 2.40
CA ALA A 24 -5.68 2.91 1.18
C ALA A 24 -5.71 3.96 0.06
N SER A 25 -4.72 3.88 -0.84
CA SER A 25 -4.69 4.72 -2.03
C SER A 25 -5.89 4.42 -2.95
N CYS A 26 -6.52 5.46 -3.45
CA CYS A 26 -7.61 5.43 -4.41
C CYS A 26 -7.08 5.09 -5.82
N SER A 27 -7.83 4.26 -6.54
CA SER A 27 -7.59 4.00 -7.96
C SER A 27 -8.10 5.17 -8.82
N PRO A 28 -7.72 5.24 -10.11
CA PRO A 28 -8.21 6.29 -11.02
C PRO A 28 -9.74 6.33 -11.07
N PHE A 29 -10.37 5.14 -11.19
CA PHE A 29 -11.82 5.00 -11.14
C PHE A 29 -12.45 5.54 -9.86
N VAL A 30 -11.80 5.40 -8.69
CA VAL A 30 -12.35 5.93 -7.43
C VAL A 30 -12.34 7.45 -7.42
N PHE A 31 -11.34 8.10 -8.02
CA PHE A 31 -11.35 9.56 -8.19
C PHE A 31 -12.45 10.00 -9.15
N PHE A 32 -12.51 9.38 -10.34
CA PHE A 32 -13.60 9.60 -11.30
C PHE A 32 -14.99 9.45 -10.67
N ALA A 33 -15.18 8.34 -9.94
CA ALA A 33 -16.44 8.06 -9.27
C ALA A 33 -16.74 9.09 -8.18
N LYS A 34 -15.76 9.64 -7.46
CA LYS A 34 -16.01 10.69 -6.46
C LYS A 34 -16.51 11.98 -7.11
N ASP A 35 -15.92 12.37 -8.23
CA ASP A 35 -16.27 13.59 -8.95
C ASP A 35 -17.66 13.50 -9.59
N LYS A 36 -17.92 12.41 -10.33
CA LYS A 36 -19.17 12.23 -11.08
C LYS A 36 -20.33 11.70 -10.25
N ARG A 37 -20.09 11.13 -9.05
CA ARG A 37 -21.16 10.53 -8.24
C ARG A 37 -22.25 11.51 -7.86
N LYS A 38 -21.93 12.77 -7.56
CA LYS A 38 -22.95 13.78 -7.21
C LYS A 38 -23.90 14.04 -8.39
N GLU A 39 -23.34 14.30 -9.56
CA GLU A 39 -24.06 14.51 -10.82
C GLU A 39 -24.96 13.32 -11.16
N VAL A 40 -24.40 12.09 -11.15
CA VAL A 40 -25.17 10.87 -11.45
C VAL A 40 -26.27 10.64 -10.43
N THR A 41 -25.99 10.87 -9.14
CA THR A 41 -27.01 10.72 -8.08
C THR A 41 -28.15 11.72 -8.29
N GLU A 42 -27.85 12.97 -8.62
CA GLU A 42 -28.88 14.00 -8.87
C GLU A 42 -29.74 13.69 -10.09
N SER A 43 -29.14 13.20 -11.17
CA SER A 43 -29.90 12.78 -12.36
C SER A 43 -30.91 11.65 -12.07
N LEU A 44 -30.58 10.77 -11.11
CA LEU A 44 -31.40 9.63 -10.71
C LEU A 44 -32.39 9.95 -9.57
N LYS A 45 -32.17 11.01 -8.79
CA LYS A 45 -33.08 11.41 -7.70
C LYS A 45 -34.51 11.65 -8.19
N ASN A 46 -34.67 12.17 -9.41
CA ASN A 46 -35.99 12.40 -10.00
C ASN A 46 -36.68 11.12 -10.49
N GLN A 47 -35.96 9.99 -10.57
CA GLN A 47 -36.46 8.73 -11.13
C GLN A 47 -36.76 7.66 -10.07
N ILE A 48 -36.30 7.83 -8.83
CA ILE A 48 -36.37 6.78 -7.79
C ILE A 48 -37.02 7.34 -6.52
N ASN A 49 -38.12 6.72 -6.08
CA ASN A 49 -38.75 7.04 -4.79
C ASN A 49 -37.79 6.78 -3.62
N GLU A 50 -37.79 7.69 -2.63
CA GLU A 50 -36.86 7.74 -1.48
C GLU A 50 -36.76 6.44 -0.66
N GLY A 51 -37.75 5.53 -0.80
CA GLY A 51 -37.82 4.25 -0.11
C GLY A 51 -36.83 3.18 -0.56
N ASN A 52 -36.02 3.38 -1.62
CA ASN A 52 -35.07 2.36 -2.10
C ASN A 52 -33.63 2.87 -2.33
N LYS A 53 -32.99 3.30 -1.23
CA LYS A 53 -31.59 3.80 -1.23
C LYS A 53 -30.58 2.78 -1.75
N GLU A 54 -30.81 1.48 -1.55
CA GLU A 54 -29.92 0.43 -2.02
C GLU A 54 -29.93 0.30 -3.54
N LYS A 55 -31.12 0.26 -4.17
CA LYS A 55 -31.23 0.23 -5.63
C LYS A 55 -30.62 1.48 -6.26
N MET A 56 -30.79 2.65 -5.65
CA MET A 56 -30.15 3.89 -6.11
C MET A 56 -28.61 3.76 -6.10
N PHE A 57 -28.01 3.27 -5.01
CA PHE A 57 -26.56 3.08 -4.94
C PHE A 57 -26.04 2.12 -6.03
N GLN A 58 -26.75 1.01 -6.27
CA GLN A 58 -26.39 0.03 -7.30
C GLN A 58 -26.47 0.66 -8.70
N GLN A 59 -27.53 1.42 -9.00
CA GLN A 59 -27.70 2.10 -10.29
C GLN A 59 -26.63 3.17 -10.51
N VAL A 60 -26.36 4.03 -9.52
CA VAL A 60 -25.26 5.01 -9.59
C VAL A 60 -23.93 4.32 -9.87
N SER A 61 -23.64 3.21 -9.18
CA SER A 61 -22.40 2.46 -9.38
C SER A 61 -22.31 1.85 -10.78
N ALA A 62 -23.43 1.33 -11.33
CA ALA A 62 -23.49 0.79 -12.68
C ALA A 62 -23.25 1.86 -13.74
N ILE A 63 -23.90 3.03 -13.62
CA ILE A 63 -23.72 4.16 -14.55
C ILE A 63 -22.28 4.66 -14.52
N LEU A 64 -21.70 4.88 -13.33
CA LEU A 64 -20.31 5.30 -13.20
C LEU A 64 -19.34 4.29 -13.83
N GLY A 65 -19.61 2.99 -13.67
CA GLY A 65 -18.83 1.94 -14.32
C GLY A 65 -18.89 1.98 -15.85
N GLN A 66 -20.04 2.35 -16.43
CA GLN A 66 -20.16 2.53 -17.88
C GLN A 66 -19.51 3.81 -18.35
N MET A 67 -19.69 4.92 -17.63
CA MET A 67 -19.03 6.19 -17.97
C MET A 67 -17.50 6.04 -17.95
N TRP A 68 -16.95 5.33 -16.97
CA TRP A 68 -15.51 5.06 -16.90
C TRP A 68 -14.97 4.22 -18.07
N LYS A 69 -15.80 3.36 -18.68
CA LYS A 69 -15.40 2.61 -19.88
C LYS A 69 -15.32 3.51 -21.12
N ASN A 70 -16.12 4.57 -21.15
CA ASN A 70 -16.25 5.50 -22.27
C ASN A 70 -15.55 6.85 -22.04
N VAL A 71 -14.81 6.98 -20.94
CA VAL A 71 -14.04 8.20 -20.61
C VAL A 71 -13.00 8.47 -21.71
N SER A 72 -12.80 9.73 -22.06
CA SER A 72 -11.78 10.08 -23.05
C SER A 72 -10.37 9.75 -22.54
N PRO A 73 -9.39 9.50 -23.43
CA PRO A 73 -8.01 9.28 -23.01
C PRO A 73 -7.45 10.39 -22.12
N GLU A 74 -7.78 11.65 -22.42
CA GLU A 74 -7.30 12.83 -21.70
C GLU A 74 -7.89 12.92 -20.29
N GLU A 75 -9.21 12.73 -20.15
CA GLU A 75 -9.87 12.71 -18.83
C GLU A 75 -9.40 11.50 -18.01
N ARG A 76 -9.12 10.37 -18.67
CA ARG A 76 -8.55 9.19 -18.01
C ARG A 76 -7.17 9.45 -17.45
N GLU A 77 -6.30 10.08 -18.24
CA GLU A 77 -4.92 10.41 -17.86
C GLU A 77 -4.90 11.29 -16.60
N TYR A 78 -5.77 12.31 -16.54
CA TYR A 78 -5.95 13.15 -15.34
C TYR A 78 -6.24 12.33 -14.07
N TYR A 79 -7.14 11.35 -14.15
CA TYR A 79 -7.46 10.48 -13.01
C TYR A 79 -6.34 9.48 -12.68
N GLU A 80 -5.55 9.08 -13.67
CA GLU A 80 -4.36 8.27 -13.48
C GLU A 80 -3.29 9.04 -12.71
N GLU A 81 -3.05 10.31 -13.04
CA GLU A 81 -2.15 11.20 -12.30
C GLU A 81 -2.59 11.40 -10.85
N CYS A 82 -3.89 11.67 -10.62
CA CYS A 82 -4.44 11.77 -9.27
C CYS A 82 -4.22 10.49 -8.45
N SER A 83 -4.38 9.32 -9.07
CA SER A 83 -4.09 8.03 -8.42
C SER A 83 -2.61 7.83 -8.14
N LEU A 84 -1.71 8.32 -8.99
CA LEU A 84 -0.26 8.27 -8.74
C LEU A 84 0.12 9.14 -7.55
N TYR A 85 -0.39 10.38 -7.48
CA TYR A 85 -0.16 11.26 -6.33
C TYR A 85 -0.68 10.65 -5.03
N ASP A 86 -1.88 10.05 -5.07
CA ASP A 86 -2.48 9.43 -3.88
C ASP A 86 -1.75 8.15 -3.42
N LYS A 87 -1.14 7.41 -4.34
CA LYS A 87 -0.22 6.31 -4.01
C LYS A 87 1.03 6.82 -3.28
N CYS A 88 1.56 7.98 -3.69
CA CYS A 88 2.68 8.62 -3.00
C CYS A 88 2.30 9.04 -1.58
N ARG A 89 1.14 9.72 -1.41
CA ARG A 89 0.59 10.04 -0.08
C ARG A 89 0.43 8.79 0.78
N PHE A 90 -0.23 7.75 0.27
CA PHE A 90 -0.46 6.52 1.05
C PHE A 90 0.85 5.84 1.47
N LYS A 91 1.85 5.82 0.58
CA LYS A 91 3.18 5.27 0.90
C LYS A 91 3.81 5.99 2.08
N GLU A 92 3.72 7.32 2.10
CA GLU A 92 4.29 8.15 3.15
C GLU A 92 3.51 8.03 4.46
N GLU A 93 2.18 8.14 4.43
CA GLU A 93 1.34 7.93 5.62
C GLU A 93 1.56 6.54 6.23
N LYS A 94 1.74 5.51 5.40
CA LYS A 94 2.03 4.15 5.87
C LYS A 94 3.41 4.06 6.52
N ARG A 95 4.41 4.79 6.01
CA ARG A 95 5.75 4.89 6.61
C ARG A 95 5.66 5.54 8.00
N ILE A 96 4.98 6.67 8.11
CA ILE A 96 4.76 7.40 9.36
C ILE A 96 3.99 6.56 10.37
N TYR A 97 2.86 5.97 9.94
CA TYR A 97 2.03 5.10 10.77
C TYR A 97 2.86 3.94 11.35
N ARG A 98 3.71 3.32 10.53
CA ARG A 98 4.58 2.22 10.97
C ARG A 98 5.56 2.69 12.06
N GLN A 99 6.24 3.81 11.86
CA GLN A 99 7.16 4.37 12.86
C GLN A 99 6.44 4.68 14.18
N GLN A 100 5.26 5.32 14.10
CA GLN A 100 4.46 5.64 15.28
C GLN A 100 3.93 4.38 15.98
N PHE A 101 3.57 3.34 15.21
CA PHE A 101 3.13 2.06 15.74
C PHE A 101 4.20 1.41 16.61
N PHE A 102 5.42 1.25 16.09
CA PHE A 102 6.53 0.67 16.85
C PHE A 102 6.89 1.49 18.08
N LYS A 103 6.97 2.82 17.92
CA LYS A 103 7.28 3.72 19.04
C LYS A 103 6.26 3.59 20.18
N ARG A 104 4.97 3.75 19.89
CA ARG A 104 3.92 3.69 20.91
C ARG A 104 3.76 2.30 21.51
N LEU A 105 4.01 1.25 20.72
CA LEU A 105 3.98 -0.11 21.22
C LEU A 105 5.11 -0.38 22.22
N SER A 106 6.33 0.10 21.93
CA SER A 106 7.45 0.03 22.88
C SER A 106 7.15 0.82 24.16
N GLU A 107 6.66 2.06 24.04
CA GLU A 107 6.27 2.90 25.19
C GLU A 107 5.20 2.21 26.06
N ALA A 108 4.17 1.63 25.45
CA ALA A 108 3.09 0.94 26.15
C ALA A 108 3.53 -0.39 26.83
N LEU A 109 4.61 -1.00 26.34
CA LEU A 109 5.23 -2.16 26.97
C LEU A 109 6.09 -1.75 28.17
N GLN A 110 6.80 -0.62 28.06
CA GLN A 110 7.63 -0.09 29.14
C GLN A 110 6.81 0.43 30.33
N ASP A 111 5.69 1.10 30.06
CA ASP A 111 4.81 1.64 31.10
C ASP A 111 3.80 0.62 31.67
N GLY A 112 3.73 -0.58 31.07
CA GLY A 112 2.83 -1.66 31.48
C GLY A 112 1.37 -1.48 31.06
N SER A 113 1.04 -0.45 30.26
CA SER A 113 -0.28 -0.25 29.66
C SER A 113 -0.70 -1.44 28.78
N ILE A 114 0.28 -2.12 28.18
CA ILE A 114 0.12 -3.38 27.45
C ILE A 114 1.10 -4.38 28.04
N GLN A 115 0.58 -5.55 28.41
CA GLN A 115 1.40 -6.65 28.91
C GLN A 115 1.94 -7.50 27.74
N PRO A 116 3.17 -8.05 27.82
CA PRO A 116 3.78 -8.79 26.71
C PRO A 116 2.97 -10.01 26.25
N ASN A 117 2.24 -10.64 27.18
CA ASN A 117 1.35 -11.78 26.90
C ASN A 117 0.09 -11.39 26.09
N GLN A 118 -0.27 -10.10 26.04
CA GLN A 118 -1.39 -9.60 25.25
C GLN A 118 -0.99 -9.37 23.78
N ILE A 119 0.31 -9.46 23.46
CA ILE A 119 0.82 -9.19 22.11
C ILE A 119 1.05 -10.51 21.36
N ASP A 120 0.26 -10.71 20.32
CA ASP A 120 0.55 -11.69 19.27
C ASP A 120 1.66 -11.17 18.35
N ILE A 121 2.70 -11.99 18.09
CA ILE A 121 3.80 -11.68 17.17
C ILE A 121 3.27 -11.35 15.77
N SER A 122 2.12 -11.91 15.39
CA SER A 122 1.46 -11.63 14.11
C SER A 122 1.13 -10.14 13.89
N ILE A 123 1.07 -9.33 14.95
CA ILE A 123 0.87 -7.88 14.85
C ILE A 123 2.11 -7.16 14.31
N ILE A 124 3.30 -7.71 14.53
CA ILE A 124 4.56 -7.18 14.05
C ILE A 124 4.69 -7.60 12.58
N PRO A 125 4.77 -6.65 11.63
CA PRO A 125 4.94 -7.00 10.23
C PRO A 125 6.19 -7.86 10.03
N PRO A 126 6.11 -8.95 9.24
CA PRO A 126 7.26 -9.80 9.00
C PRO A 126 8.37 -9.01 8.32
N ILE A 127 9.59 -9.19 8.82
CA ILE A 127 10.78 -8.53 8.30
C ILE A 127 11.05 -9.08 6.90
N LYS A 128 11.05 -8.21 5.90
CA LYS A 128 11.36 -8.57 4.51
C LYS A 128 12.84 -8.35 4.23
N HIS A 129 13.45 -9.31 3.53
CA HIS A 129 14.82 -9.17 3.05
C HIS A 129 14.99 -7.91 2.18
N PRO A 130 16.16 -7.25 2.28
CA PRO A 130 16.45 -6.08 1.47
C PRO A 130 16.57 -6.51 0.00
N ARG A 131 16.06 -5.67 -0.90
CA ARG A 131 16.19 -5.87 -2.34
C ARG A 131 17.53 -5.37 -2.80
N SER A 132 18.20 -6.15 -3.64
CA SER A 132 19.42 -5.71 -4.31
C SER A 132 19.16 -4.57 -5.30
N ALA A 133 20.21 -3.83 -5.66
CA ALA A 133 20.13 -2.78 -6.68
C ALA A 133 19.56 -3.30 -8.01
N PHE A 134 19.96 -4.51 -8.42
CA PHE A 134 19.42 -5.18 -9.60
C PHE A 134 17.90 -5.42 -9.52
N MET A 135 17.36 -5.74 -8.34
CA MET A 135 15.91 -5.95 -8.16
C MET A 135 15.13 -4.63 -8.29
N PHE A 136 15.69 -3.51 -7.81
CA PHE A 136 15.12 -2.18 -8.04
C PHE A 136 15.15 -1.79 -9.52
N PHE A 137 16.29 -1.99 -10.18
CA PHE A 137 16.42 -1.81 -11.63
C PHE A 137 15.40 -2.65 -12.40
N SER A 138 15.33 -3.94 -12.10
CA SER A 138 14.39 -4.88 -12.72
C SER A 138 12.95 -4.40 -12.57
N ARG A 139 12.55 -3.89 -11.40
CA ARG A 139 11.19 -3.38 -11.17
C ARG A 139 10.90 -2.12 -11.99
N HIS A 140 11.89 -1.26 -12.21
CA HIS A 140 11.75 -0.05 -12.99
C HIS A 140 11.64 -0.34 -14.49
N ILE A 141 12.43 -1.29 -15.00
CA ILE A 141 12.51 -1.59 -16.44
C ILE A 141 11.44 -2.59 -16.91
N ARG A 142 10.99 -3.52 -16.06
CA ARG A 142 9.98 -4.53 -16.43
C ARG A 142 8.71 -3.95 -17.09
N PRO A 143 8.10 -2.87 -16.58
CA PRO A 143 6.93 -2.27 -17.23
C PRO A 143 7.24 -1.76 -18.64
N LEU A 144 8.42 -1.17 -18.84
CA LEU A 144 8.86 -0.64 -20.13
C LEU A 144 9.03 -1.76 -21.17
N LEU A 145 9.64 -2.89 -20.76
CA LEU A 145 9.82 -4.04 -21.65
C LEU A 145 8.50 -4.72 -22.04
N LYS A 146 7.49 -4.68 -21.17
CA LYS A 146 6.17 -5.27 -21.46
C LYS A 146 5.41 -4.48 -22.52
N VAL A 147 5.62 -3.16 -22.60
CA VAL A 147 4.96 -2.29 -23.58
C VAL A 147 5.47 -2.52 -25.01
N HIS A 148 6.74 -2.96 -25.16
CA HIS A 148 7.36 -3.19 -26.47
C HIS A 148 7.16 -4.62 -27.04
N GLY A 149 6.38 -5.48 -26.39
CA GLY A 149 5.97 -6.79 -26.93
C GLY A 149 7.08 -7.87 -27.05
N GLU A 150 8.32 -7.57 -26.69
CA GLU A 150 9.44 -8.50 -26.87
C GLU A 150 9.55 -9.61 -25.81
N CYS A 151 8.78 -9.56 -24.71
CA CYS A 151 8.89 -10.54 -23.63
C CYS A 151 7.58 -10.75 -22.84
N ASP A 152 6.56 -11.37 -23.45
CA ASP A 152 5.28 -11.66 -22.77
C ASP A 152 5.39 -12.70 -21.64
N LYS A 153 6.43 -13.54 -21.66
CA LYS A 153 6.64 -14.59 -20.65
C LYS A 153 7.58 -14.10 -19.55
N PRO A 154 7.24 -14.24 -18.24
CA PRO A 154 8.11 -13.86 -17.12
C PRO A 154 9.54 -14.44 -17.21
N GLN A 155 9.68 -15.64 -17.77
CA GLN A 155 10.94 -16.35 -17.97
C GLN A 155 11.80 -15.72 -19.07
N ALA A 156 11.20 -15.09 -20.09
CA ALA A 156 11.92 -14.44 -21.19
C ALA A 156 12.58 -13.12 -20.77
N ILE A 157 12.03 -12.44 -19.74
CA ILE A 157 12.48 -11.11 -19.30
C ILE A 157 13.82 -11.17 -18.52
N GLY A 158 14.15 -12.32 -17.91
CA GLY A 158 15.31 -12.42 -17.02
C GLY A 158 16.65 -12.13 -17.70
N LYS A 159 16.89 -12.71 -18.88
CA LYS A 159 18.13 -12.56 -19.63
C LYS A 159 18.32 -11.13 -20.18
N PRO A 160 17.33 -10.50 -20.85
CA PRO A 160 17.41 -9.10 -21.25
C PRO A 160 17.71 -8.15 -20.08
N LEU A 161 17.05 -8.30 -18.93
CA LEU A 161 17.32 -7.47 -17.75
C LEU A 161 18.77 -7.62 -17.26
N SER A 162 19.30 -8.84 -17.24
CA SER A 162 20.69 -9.08 -16.84
C SER A 162 21.67 -8.43 -17.81
N THR A 163 21.44 -8.57 -19.12
CA THR A 163 22.26 -7.90 -20.15
C THR A 163 22.22 -6.38 -19.98
N MET A 164 21.04 -5.78 -19.82
CA MET A 164 20.89 -4.33 -19.63
C MET A 164 21.57 -3.84 -18.35
N TRP A 165 21.43 -4.56 -17.24
CA TRP A 165 22.10 -4.23 -15.98
C TRP A 165 23.62 -4.22 -16.14
N ASN A 166 24.16 -5.23 -16.83
CA ASN A 166 25.58 -5.38 -17.06
C ASN A 166 26.16 -4.28 -17.97
N SER A 167 25.35 -3.72 -18.89
CA SER A 167 25.76 -2.59 -19.73
C SER A 167 25.69 -1.22 -19.05
N LEU A 168 25.05 -1.10 -17.87
CA LEU A 168 24.99 0.18 -17.15
C LEU A 168 26.36 0.57 -16.58
N ASN A 169 26.71 1.85 -16.71
CA ASN A 169 27.86 2.44 -16.02
C ASN A 169 27.52 2.78 -14.56
N GLU A 170 28.52 3.26 -13.81
CA GLU A 170 28.37 3.55 -12.39
C GLU A 170 27.33 4.65 -12.11
N SER A 171 27.30 5.72 -12.90
CA SER A 171 26.34 6.82 -12.70
C SER A 171 24.90 6.37 -12.93
N GLN A 172 24.67 5.50 -13.91
CA GLN A 172 23.36 4.89 -14.18
C GLN A 172 22.95 3.86 -13.13
N ARG A 173 23.91 3.17 -12.50
CA ARG A 173 23.64 2.23 -11.40
C ARG A 173 23.39 2.93 -10.07
N ARG A 174 24.00 4.09 -9.85
CA ARG A 174 23.92 4.88 -8.61
C ARG A 174 22.51 5.00 -8.01
N PRO A 175 21.45 5.39 -8.76
CA PRO A 175 20.10 5.48 -8.17
C PRO A 175 19.60 4.14 -7.61
N PHE A 176 19.89 3.02 -8.27
CA PHE A 176 19.47 1.70 -7.81
C PHE A 176 20.30 1.19 -6.63
N VAL A 177 21.59 1.55 -6.60
CA VAL A 177 22.48 1.27 -5.45
C VAL A 177 22.01 2.04 -4.22
N GLN A 178 21.67 3.32 -4.38
CA GLN A 178 21.12 4.15 -3.30
C GLN A 178 19.82 3.54 -2.73
N LEU A 179 18.90 3.11 -3.59
CA LEU A 179 17.67 2.43 -3.16
C LEU A 179 17.95 1.11 -2.39
N ASN A 180 19.02 0.39 -2.74
CA ASN A 180 19.44 -0.80 -2.00
C ASN A 180 19.99 -0.45 -0.61
N ILE A 181 20.78 0.61 -0.49
CA ILE A 181 21.30 1.08 0.80
C ILE A 181 20.13 1.45 1.72
N GLU A 182 19.18 2.26 1.22
CA GLU A 182 17.98 2.64 1.98
C GLU A 182 17.13 1.42 2.40
N ASP A 183 17.00 0.41 1.54
CA ASP A 183 16.23 -0.81 1.87
C ASP A 183 16.96 -1.74 2.86
N ASN A 184 18.30 -1.70 2.87
CA ASN A 184 19.12 -2.35 3.91
C ASN A 184 18.90 -1.66 5.26
N GLU A 185 18.97 -0.34 5.31
CA GLU A 185 18.71 0.47 6.51
C GLU A 185 17.31 0.21 7.06
N ARG A 186 16.27 0.27 6.21
CA ARG A 186 14.91 -0.11 6.60
C ARG A 186 14.88 -1.50 7.22
N THR A 187 15.51 -2.50 6.60
CA THR A 187 15.48 -3.87 7.12
C THR A 187 16.22 -4.00 8.45
N GLN A 188 17.27 -3.22 8.66
CA GLN A 188 17.97 -3.15 9.94
C GLN A 188 17.10 -2.53 11.03
N GLU A 189 16.44 -1.40 10.76
CA GLU A 189 15.47 -0.78 11.68
C GLU A 189 14.35 -1.76 12.05
N ASP A 190 13.80 -2.46 11.05
CA ASP A 190 12.75 -3.45 11.25
C ASP A 190 13.19 -4.58 12.19
N ARG A 191 14.45 -5.03 12.08
CA ARG A 191 15.03 -6.03 12.98
C ARG A 191 15.16 -5.50 14.40
N LEU A 192 15.70 -4.29 14.57
CA LEU A 192 15.89 -3.69 15.88
C LEU A 192 14.54 -3.50 16.61
N GLN A 193 13.55 -2.96 15.92
CA GLN A 193 12.19 -2.79 16.45
C GLN A 193 11.55 -4.13 16.83
N SER A 194 11.71 -5.15 16.00
CA SER A 194 11.18 -6.48 16.29
C SER A 194 11.90 -7.13 17.49
N GLN A 195 13.22 -6.97 17.59
CA GLN A 195 14.02 -7.48 18.72
C GLN A 195 13.62 -6.79 20.02
N GLU A 196 13.47 -5.47 20.00
CA GLU A 196 13.03 -4.67 21.15
C GLU A 196 11.68 -5.15 21.67
N ILE A 197 10.66 -5.27 20.81
CA ILE A 197 9.34 -5.76 21.25
C ILE A 197 9.40 -7.19 21.76
N THR A 198 10.18 -8.06 21.10
CA THR A 198 10.29 -9.47 21.49
C THR A 198 11.04 -9.64 22.81
N ALA A 199 11.94 -8.72 23.18
CA ALA A 199 12.68 -8.75 24.44
C ALA A 199 11.80 -8.56 25.69
N PHE A 200 10.57 -8.06 25.53
CA PHE A 200 9.60 -7.96 26.62
C PHE A 200 8.87 -9.29 26.91
N LYS A 201 8.94 -10.28 26.01
CA LYS A 201 8.34 -11.62 26.25
C LYS A 201 9.25 -12.48 27.11
#